data_AF-A0AAW6TUB5-F1
#
_entry.id   AF-A0AAW6TUB5-F1
#
_cell.length_a   1.000
_cell.length_b   1.000
_cell.length_c   1.000
_cell.angle_alpha   90.00
_cell.angle_beta   90.00
_cell.angle_gamma   90.00
#
_symmetry.space_group_name_H-M   'P 1'
#
loop_
_entity.id
_entity.type
_entity.pdbx_description
1 polymer ?
#
loop_
_entity_poly.entity_id
_entity_poly.type
_entity_poly.pdbx_seq_one_letter_code
_entity_poly.pdbx_strand_id
1 'polypeptide(L)'
;MNEPSVAYRTVRTTAKVAGTFTVLFLVLLVGNLIGTTVIGPLREDRLAAMKVALRGGDPTDEQLAEIRQLDLQIRRNRVWRLDFAHKTGHALLASVVVLLVAGRLMRVLNRRPPQPQNALDVGAEQLREARVSRWAVTAGLVVLGGGAAMLVMVGAPLAFVAAEETGPAYASREDKRLQWHRFRGPDGAGVSIFTNIPTEWDGATGKGILWKAAVPLPGNNSPIIWNDRVFLSGATEQKQEVYCYDADLGRLLWTGDVPISPAAAQARIDPMEDTGYAASTMATDGKRVYAIFVTGDIAAFDFNGRRLWYKSLGVPDNAYGYASSLETHQDRVIVQYDQGHGDEDVSRLYALDGASGRVVWEVKRDVPNSWTSPVVVEIEGRLQLLTLTDPWALANDPADGAEIWRADCLGGDVAPSAIYAGGLVLAIEPYSHMVAIKPTGQGDVTKTHIAWTMDEGGPDVCCPVSDGQYAYLLESHGLIMCCRLADGEKVYEHDLRDNFTASPSLAGGRLYFLGMDGVMTIAEAGPEYKELGKNELGEKCHASPAFVDGRIYIRGLENLYCIGGAVAGDRAD
;
A
#
# COMPACT_ATOMS: atom_id res chain seq x y z
N MET A 1 24.18 3.19 74.15
CA MET A 1 24.46 3.54 72.73
C MET A 1 24.41 2.24 71.94
N ASN A 2 23.33 1.97 71.21
CA ASN A 2 23.23 0.75 70.40
C ASN A 2 23.92 0.98 69.05
N GLU A 3 24.91 0.15 68.72
CA GLU A 3 25.48 0.13 67.38
C GLU A 3 24.40 -0.24 66.35
N PRO A 4 24.41 0.39 65.16
CA PRO A 4 23.49 0.01 64.08
C PRO A 4 23.76 -1.43 63.64
N SER A 5 22.68 -2.19 63.44
CA SER A 5 22.76 -3.59 63.01
C SER A 5 23.60 -3.74 61.74
N VAL A 6 24.30 -4.88 61.60
CA VAL A 6 25.09 -5.19 60.39
C VAL A 6 24.22 -5.05 59.13
N ALA A 7 22.96 -5.49 59.20
CA ALA A 7 21.97 -5.31 58.14
C ALA A 7 21.76 -3.84 57.74
N TYR A 8 21.62 -2.92 58.71
CA TYR A 8 21.48 -1.49 58.42
C TYR A 8 22.73 -0.92 57.73
N ARG A 9 23.93 -1.31 58.16
CA ARG A 9 25.18 -0.87 57.54
C ARG A 9 25.29 -1.32 56.08
N THR A 10 24.95 -2.59 55.81
CA THR A 10 24.95 -3.12 54.44
C THR A 10 23.97 -2.39 53.54
N VAL A 11 22.71 -2.22 53.98
CA VAL A 11 21.68 -1.52 53.20
C VAL A 11 22.07 -0.04 52.97
N ARG A 12 22.69 0.62 53.96
CA ARG A 12 23.20 2.00 53.81
C ARG A 12 24.28 2.11 52.74
N THR A 13 25.19 1.15 52.68
CA THR A 13 26.24 1.13 51.64
C THR A 13 25.64 0.88 50.26
N THR A 14 24.69 -0.06 50.14
CA THR A 14 23.95 -0.31 48.88
C THR A 14 23.22 0.93 48.40
N ALA A 15 22.55 1.67 49.29
CA ALA A 15 21.87 2.92 48.93
C ALA A 15 22.84 3.99 48.41
N LYS A 16 24.04 4.13 49.02
CA LYS A 16 25.07 5.06 48.53
C LYS A 16 25.55 4.69 47.13
N VAL A 17 25.83 3.41 46.89
CA VAL A 17 26.30 2.92 45.59
C VAL A 17 25.23 3.16 44.51
N ALA A 18 23.98 2.76 44.77
CA ALA A 18 22.87 2.99 43.84
C ALA A 18 22.62 4.49 43.57
N GLY A 19 22.76 5.35 44.59
CA GLY A 19 22.68 6.80 44.42
C GLY A 19 23.75 7.35 43.49
N THR A 20 25.01 6.89 43.64
CA THR A 20 26.11 7.29 42.74
C THR A 20 25.86 6.86 41.30
N PHE A 21 25.41 5.61 41.08
CA PHE A 21 25.07 5.13 39.74
C PHE A 21 23.90 5.89 39.12
N THR A 22 22.89 6.26 39.91
CA THR A 22 21.75 7.06 39.45
C THR A 22 22.22 8.40 38.89
N VAL A 23 23.11 9.10 39.61
CA VAL A 23 23.67 10.38 39.15
C VAL A 23 24.54 10.18 37.90
N LEU A 24 25.37 9.14 37.88
CA LEU A 24 26.24 8.85 36.74
C LEU A 24 25.44 8.58 35.45
N PHE A 25 24.42 7.73 35.50
CA PHE A 25 23.59 7.43 34.33
C PHE A 25 22.78 8.65 33.88
N LEU A 26 22.34 9.49 34.82
CA LEU A 26 21.69 10.76 34.48
C LEU A 26 22.64 11.69 33.70
N VAL A 27 23.89 11.84 34.16
CA VAL A 27 24.91 12.65 33.47
C VAL A 27 25.20 12.11 32.07
N LEU A 28 25.30 10.79 31.92
CA LEU A 28 25.52 10.14 30.62
C LEU A 28 24.35 10.36 29.65
N LEU A 29 23.11 10.29 30.12
CA LEU A 29 21.92 10.60 29.32
C LEU A 29 21.85 12.07 28.91
N VAL A 30 22.21 12.99 29.81
CA VAL A 30 22.30 14.43 29.49
C VAL A 30 23.39 14.67 28.44
N GLY A 31 24.55 14.02 28.57
CA GLY A 31 25.61 14.09 27.56
C GLY A 31 25.16 13.56 26.19
N ASN A 32 24.36 12.48 26.17
CA ASN A 32 23.79 11.96 24.94
C ASN A 32 22.76 12.93 24.32
N LEU A 33 21.91 13.54 25.15
CA LEU A 33 20.91 14.54 24.72
C LEU A 33 21.56 15.79 24.12
N ILE A 34 22.62 16.32 24.74
CA ILE A 34 23.39 17.44 24.17
C ILE A 34 24.00 17.03 22.82
N GLY A 35 24.50 15.80 22.72
CA GLY A 35 25.04 15.27 21.48
C GLY A 35 24.01 15.10 20.36
N THR A 36 22.74 14.85 20.67
CA THR A 36 21.67 14.77 19.67
C THR A 36 21.13 16.14 19.28
N THR A 37 20.91 17.05 20.22
CA THR A 37 20.27 18.34 19.95
C THR A 37 21.22 19.42 19.43
N VAL A 38 22.52 19.34 19.76
CA VAL A 38 23.49 20.37 19.37
C VAL A 38 24.42 19.87 18.26
N ILE A 39 25.00 18.67 18.40
CA ILE A 39 26.03 18.18 17.48
C ILE A 39 25.42 17.50 16.24
N GLY A 40 24.21 16.92 16.36
CA GLY A 40 23.49 16.28 15.26
C GLY A 40 23.19 17.24 14.11
N PRO A 41 22.45 18.35 14.36
CA PRO A 41 22.09 19.32 13.33
C PRO A 41 23.31 19.89 12.59
N LEU A 42 24.38 20.23 13.31
CA LEU A 42 25.62 20.76 12.70
C LEU A 42 26.25 19.83 11.65
N ARG A 43 26.12 18.51 11.82
CA ARG A 43 26.64 17.51 10.86
C ARG A 43 25.70 17.33 9.68
N GLU A 44 24.40 17.40 9.92
CA GLU A 44 23.36 17.30 8.88
C GLU A 44 23.37 18.55 8.00
N ASP A 45 23.52 19.74 8.58
CA ASP A 45 23.69 21.00 7.87
C ASP A 45 24.94 20.99 7.00
N ARG A 46 26.05 20.44 7.51
CA ARG A 46 27.29 20.26 6.73
C ARG A 46 27.05 19.32 5.54
N LEU A 47 26.38 18.19 5.75
CA LEU A 47 26.04 17.25 4.67
C LEU A 47 25.12 17.89 3.63
N ALA A 48 24.13 18.68 4.06
CA ALA A 48 23.23 19.41 3.18
C ALA A 48 24.00 20.47 2.36
N ALA A 49 24.89 21.23 2.99
CA ALA A 49 25.75 22.19 2.31
C ALA A 49 26.65 21.53 1.26
N MET A 50 27.23 20.37 1.56
CA MET A 50 28.03 19.59 0.59
C MET A 50 27.19 19.12 -0.59
N LYS A 51 25.96 18.66 -0.37
CA LYS A 51 25.04 18.25 -1.44
C LYS A 51 24.59 19.43 -2.32
N VAL A 52 24.34 20.59 -1.72
CA VAL A 52 23.97 21.82 -2.46
C VAL A 52 25.13 22.34 -3.31
N ALA A 53 26.36 22.27 -2.80
CA ALA A 53 27.55 22.68 -3.55
C ALA A 53 27.78 21.88 -4.84
N LEU A 54 27.21 20.66 -4.94
CA LEU A 54 27.30 19.81 -6.13
C LEU A 54 26.15 19.97 -7.12
N ARG A 55 25.11 20.78 -6.82
CA ARG A 55 23.91 20.94 -7.68
C ARG A 55 24.12 21.82 -8.94
N GLY A 56 25.34 21.94 -9.45
CA GLY A 56 25.64 22.83 -10.60
C GLY A 56 26.87 22.46 -11.44
N GLY A 57 27.45 21.27 -11.26
CA GLY A 57 28.58 20.78 -12.06
C GLY A 57 28.76 19.26 -11.91
N ASP A 58 29.64 18.66 -12.72
CA ASP A 58 29.96 17.22 -12.63
C ASP A 58 30.84 16.94 -11.39
N PRO A 59 30.33 16.22 -10.36
CA PRO A 59 31.07 15.92 -9.15
C PRO A 59 32.16 14.88 -9.41
N THR A 60 33.34 15.04 -8.78
CA THR A 60 34.38 14.02 -8.83
C THR A 60 34.06 12.82 -7.92
N ASP A 61 34.59 11.64 -8.24
CA ASP A 61 34.40 10.43 -7.42
C ASP A 61 34.85 10.62 -5.97
N GLU A 62 35.88 11.44 -5.74
CA GLU A 62 36.37 11.77 -4.40
C GLU A 62 35.36 12.57 -3.58
N GLN A 63 34.67 13.54 -4.21
CA GLN A 63 33.61 14.32 -3.57
C GLN A 63 32.40 13.46 -3.22
N LEU A 64 32.02 12.53 -4.12
CA LEU A 64 30.94 11.57 -3.87
C LEU A 64 31.30 10.60 -2.75
N ALA A 65 32.55 10.14 -2.68
CA ALA A 65 33.04 9.27 -1.63
C ALA A 65 32.99 9.96 -0.25
N GLU A 66 33.38 11.24 -0.17
CA GLU A 66 33.33 12.01 1.08
C GLU A 66 31.90 12.18 1.59
N ILE A 67 30.95 12.50 0.71
CA ILE A 67 29.52 12.60 1.05
C ILE A 67 28.98 11.27 1.56
N ARG A 68 29.30 10.16 0.87
CA ARG A 68 28.87 8.80 1.28
C ARG A 68 29.45 8.41 2.64
N GLN A 69 30.72 8.73 2.90
CA GLN A 69 31.34 8.46 4.19
C GLN A 69 30.71 9.29 5.31
N LEU A 70 30.46 10.58 5.09
CA LEU A 70 29.82 11.44 6.09
C LEU A 70 28.38 11.00 6.38
N ASP A 71 27.60 10.66 5.35
CA ASP A 71 26.25 10.11 5.48
C ASP A 71 26.25 8.80 6.30
N LEU A 72 27.16 7.87 5.98
CA LEU A 72 27.32 6.62 6.73
C LEU A 72 27.69 6.87 8.21
N GLN A 73 28.59 7.82 8.49
CA GLN A 73 28.96 8.19 9.85
C GLN A 73 27.78 8.79 10.62
N ILE A 74 26.94 9.62 9.99
CA ILE A 74 25.74 10.18 10.61
C ILE A 74 24.77 9.06 10.98
N ARG A 75 24.47 8.14 10.03
CA ARG A 75 23.58 7.00 10.28
C ARG A 75 24.08 6.09 11.40
N ARG A 76 25.37 5.70 11.37
CA ARG A 76 25.98 4.87 12.43
C ARG A 76 25.92 5.55 13.79
N ASN A 77 26.24 6.83 13.86
CA ASN A 77 26.17 7.59 15.11
C ASN A 77 24.74 7.68 15.65
N ARG A 78 23.73 7.84 14.79
CA ARG A 78 22.33 7.90 15.19
C ARG A 78 21.88 6.56 15.81
N VAL A 79 22.18 5.43 15.17
CA VAL A 79 21.85 4.09 15.69
C VAL A 79 22.55 3.84 17.03
N TRP A 80 23.85 4.14 17.12
CA TRP A 80 24.60 3.96 18.36
C TRP A 80 24.04 4.81 19.51
N ARG A 81 23.66 6.07 19.26
CA ARG A 81 23.11 6.97 20.28
C ARG A 81 21.74 6.53 20.80
N LEU A 82 20.92 5.92 19.94
CA LEU A 82 19.62 5.36 20.33
C LEU A 82 19.81 4.12 21.22
N ASP A 83 20.66 3.19 20.79
CA ASP A 83 21.00 1.99 21.58
C ASP A 83 21.62 2.36 22.93
N PHE A 84 22.52 3.35 22.94
CA PHE A 84 23.11 3.92 24.16
C PHE A 84 22.05 4.55 25.07
N ALA A 85 21.11 5.34 24.53
CA ALA A 85 20.02 5.94 25.31
C ALA A 85 19.13 4.88 25.97
N HIS A 86 18.74 3.84 25.23
CA HIS A 86 17.92 2.75 25.75
C HIS A 86 18.63 1.99 26.88
N LYS A 87 19.86 1.54 26.64
CA LYS A 87 20.64 0.79 27.63
C LYS A 87 20.89 1.59 28.90
N THR A 88 21.27 2.87 28.73
CA THR A 88 21.54 3.77 29.87
C THR A 88 20.26 4.16 30.61
N GLY A 89 19.14 4.31 29.90
CA GLY A 89 17.81 4.55 30.49
C GLY A 89 17.34 3.40 31.37
N HIS A 90 17.49 2.15 30.90
CA HIS A 90 17.17 0.97 31.70
C HIS A 90 18.10 0.84 32.92
N ALA A 91 19.40 1.12 32.76
CA ALA A 91 20.36 1.10 33.86
C ALA A 91 20.04 2.18 34.92
N LEU A 92 19.63 3.37 34.49
CA LEU A 92 19.14 4.43 35.38
C LEU A 92 17.92 3.94 36.17
N LEU A 93 16.91 3.39 35.50
CA LEU A 93 15.69 2.91 36.15
C LEU A 93 15.98 1.81 37.18
N ALA A 94 16.85 0.84 36.83
CA ALA A 94 17.30 -0.19 37.75
C ALA A 94 18.00 0.40 38.98
N SER A 95 18.89 1.40 38.79
CA SER A 95 19.60 2.04 39.89
C SER A 95 18.66 2.83 40.84
N VAL A 96 17.64 3.48 40.29
CA VAL A 96 16.59 4.17 41.06
C VAL A 96 15.75 3.19 41.86
N VAL A 97 15.36 2.05 41.28
CA VAL A 97 14.60 1.01 41.99
C VAL A 97 15.41 0.48 43.19
N VAL A 98 16.69 0.16 42.97
CA VAL A 98 17.57 -0.29 44.06
C VAL A 98 17.70 0.78 45.16
N LEU A 99 17.84 2.05 44.77
CA LEU A 99 17.90 3.17 45.71
C LEU A 99 16.63 3.29 46.56
N LEU A 100 15.45 3.17 45.96
CA LEU A 100 14.16 3.25 46.64
C LEU A 100 13.94 2.06 47.59
N VAL A 101 14.27 0.84 47.14
CA VAL A 101 14.17 -0.38 47.97
C VAL A 101 15.12 -0.29 49.16
N ALA A 102 16.38 0.10 48.94
CA ALA A 102 17.34 0.30 50.02
C ALA A 102 16.89 1.41 50.99
N GLY A 103 16.34 2.51 50.47
CA GLY A 103 15.76 3.58 51.27
C GLY A 103 14.60 3.10 52.17
N ARG A 104 13.69 2.29 51.62
CA ARG A 104 12.58 1.70 52.37
C ARG A 104 13.08 0.75 53.46
N LEU A 105 14.03 -0.12 53.14
CA LEU A 105 14.63 -1.05 54.11
C LEU A 105 15.37 -0.31 55.23
N MET A 106 16.11 0.76 54.92
CA MET A 106 16.73 1.60 55.96
C MET A 106 15.71 2.19 56.93
N ARG A 107 14.54 2.61 56.43
CA ARG A 107 13.46 3.12 57.28
C ARG A 107 12.91 2.07 58.22
N VAL A 108 12.68 0.85 57.72
CA VAL A 108 12.17 -0.27 58.51
C VAL A 108 13.19 -0.68 59.58
N LEU A 109 14.45 -0.84 59.18
CA LEU A 109 15.55 -1.25 60.08
C LEU A 109 15.93 -0.19 61.11
N ASN A 110 15.52 1.07 60.93
CA ASN A 110 15.78 2.17 61.85
C ASN A 110 14.56 2.55 62.71
N ARG A 111 13.44 1.80 62.64
CA ARG A 111 12.30 2.02 63.53
C ARG A 111 12.71 1.66 64.96
N ARG A 112 12.77 2.67 65.84
CA ARG A 112 12.92 2.45 67.28
C ARG A 112 11.54 2.11 67.88
N PRO A 113 11.46 1.21 68.87
CA PRO A 113 10.21 0.95 69.58
C PRO A 113 9.72 2.24 70.27
N PRO A 114 8.40 2.46 70.35
CA PRO A 114 7.84 3.68 70.95
C PRO A 114 8.23 3.77 72.42
N GLN A 115 8.92 4.85 72.79
CA GLN A 115 9.16 5.21 74.18
C GLN A 115 8.08 6.21 74.63
N PRO A 116 7.58 6.14 75.88
CA PRO A 116 6.66 7.14 76.40
C PRO A 116 7.36 8.49 76.49
N GLN A 117 6.83 9.51 75.82
CA GLN A 117 7.34 10.87 75.85
C GLN A 117 6.35 11.82 76.51
N ASN A 118 6.88 12.77 77.30
CA ASN A 118 6.13 13.84 77.95
C ASN A 118 5.63 14.86 76.91
N ALA A 119 4.40 15.32 77.10
CA ALA A 119 3.53 15.95 76.11
C ALA A 119 3.85 17.43 75.74
N LEU A 120 5.10 17.83 75.52
CA LEU A 120 5.40 19.26 75.30
C LEU A 120 6.17 19.66 74.04
N ASP A 121 6.38 18.80 73.05
CA ASP A 121 7.01 19.26 71.79
C ASP A 121 6.51 18.60 70.50
N VAL A 122 5.29 18.04 70.55
CA VAL A 122 4.67 17.33 69.42
C VAL A 122 4.52 18.26 68.19
N GLY A 123 4.26 19.55 68.41
CA GLY A 123 4.09 20.53 67.34
C GLY A 123 5.39 20.90 66.61
N ALA A 124 6.52 21.04 67.31
CA ALA A 124 7.78 21.45 66.72
C ALA A 124 8.45 20.31 65.93
N GLU A 125 8.38 19.07 66.42
CA GLU A 125 8.85 17.90 65.68
C GLU A 125 7.96 17.60 64.47
N GLN A 126 6.63 17.66 64.59
CA GLN A 126 5.72 17.50 63.45
C GLN A 126 5.94 18.56 62.37
N LEU A 127 6.21 19.82 62.74
CA LEU A 127 6.52 20.89 61.77
C LEU A 127 7.87 20.66 61.06
N ARG A 128 8.88 20.13 61.77
CA ARG A 128 10.20 19.83 61.19
C ARG A 128 10.14 18.60 60.29
N GLU A 129 9.44 17.54 60.70
CA GLU A 129 9.18 16.37 59.87
C GLU A 129 8.31 16.71 58.66
N ALA A 130 7.30 17.59 58.80
CA ALA A 130 6.48 18.09 57.69
C ALA A 130 7.30 18.91 56.68
N ARG A 131 8.28 19.71 57.12
CA ARG A 131 9.20 20.42 56.21
C ARG A 131 10.10 19.47 55.45
N VAL A 132 10.73 18.51 56.14
CA VAL A 132 11.64 17.54 55.52
C VAL A 132 10.88 16.61 54.58
N SER A 133 9.67 16.19 54.94
CA SER A 133 8.80 15.38 54.06
C SER A 133 8.28 16.18 52.87
N ARG A 134 7.94 17.48 53.01
CA ARG A 134 7.64 18.35 51.86
C ARG A 134 8.81 18.41 50.88
N TRP A 135 10.03 18.72 51.34
CA TRP A 135 11.20 18.75 50.46
C TRP A 135 11.56 17.39 49.85
N ALA A 136 11.39 16.29 50.58
CA ALA A 136 11.60 14.94 50.05
C ALA A 136 10.54 14.54 49.01
N VAL A 137 9.28 14.96 49.20
CA VAL A 137 8.19 14.74 48.24
C VAL A 137 8.39 15.63 47.01
N THR A 138 8.82 16.89 47.17
CA THR A 138 9.14 17.78 46.04
C THR A 138 10.33 17.27 45.25
N ALA A 139 11.42 16.85 45.91
CA ALA A 139 12.58 16.24 45.22
C ALA A 139 12.20 14.91 44.56
N GLY A 140 11.39 14.07 45.22
CA GLY A 140 10.86 12.84 44.65
C GLY A 140 9.95 13.07 43.44
N LEU A 141 9.10 14.10 43.46
CA LEU A 141 8.25 14.51 42.34
C LEU A 141 9.05 15.14 41.20
N VAL A 142 10.16 15.83 41.48
CA VAL A 142 11.07 16.34 40.44
C VAL A 142 11.85 15.20 39.79
N VAL A 143 12.27 14.18 40.55
CA VAL A 143 12.96 13.00 40.00
C VAL A 143 11.98 12.08 39.26
N LEU A 144 10.77 11.87 39.78
CA LEU A 144 9.72 11.09 39.11
C LEU A 144 9.13 11.84 37.91
N GLY A 145 8.89 13.15 38.04
CA GLY A 145 8.39 13.99 36.97
C GLY A 145 9.44 14.23 35.89
N GLY A 146 10.70 14.46 36.27
CA GLY A 146 11.83 14.55 35.34
C GLY A 146 12.16 13.21 34.69
N GLY A 147 12.08 12.11 35.44
CA GLY A 147 12.25 10.74 34.94
C GLY A 147 11.11 10.29 34.03
N ALA A 148 9.86 10.63 34.37
CA ALA A 148 8.69 10.38 33.52
C ALA A 148 8.69 11.28 32.28
N ALA A 149 9.09 12.56 32.40
CA ALA A 149 9.26 13.44 31.24
C ALA A 149 10.41 12.96 30.33
N MET A 150 11.52 12.45 30.88
CA MET A 150 12.57 11.81 30.10
C MET A 150 12.11 10.49 29.47
N LEU A 151 11.34 9.65 30.17
CA LEU A 151 10.74 8.44 29.62
C LEU A 151 9.66 8.74 28.58
N VAL A 152 8.99 9.89 28.64
CA VAL A 152 8.08 10.37 27.60
C VAL A 152 8.86 11.01 26.45
N MET A 153 10.05 11.59 26.66
CA MET A 153 10.91 12.03 25.54
C MET A 153 11.67 10.88 24.87
N VAL A 154 12.00 9.81 25.60
CA VAL A 154 12.71 8.61 25.11
C VAL A 154 11.74 7.51 24.67
N GLY A 155 10.54 7.49 25.24
CA GLY A 155 9.49 6.48 25.05
C GLY A 155 8.13 7.04 24.62
N ALA A 156 8.01 8.35 24.33
CA ALA A 156 7.21 8.69 23.16
C ALA A 156 7.78 7.83 22.04
N PRO A 157 6.94 7.28 21.15
CA PRO A 157 7.48 6.96 19.85
C PRO A 157 8.17 8.27 19.44
N LEU A 158 9.50 8.27 19.40
CA LEU A 158 10.18 8.93 18.31
C LEU A 158 9.53 8.25 17.13
N ALA A 159 8.38 8.82 16.72
CA ALA A 159 7.95 8.84 15.35
C ALA A 159 9.26 8.99 14.65
N PHE A 160 9.62 7.94 13.93
CA PHE A 160 10.65 8.07 12.95
C PHE A 160 10.31 9.41 12.30
N VAL A 161 11.13 10.43 12.54
CA VAL A 161 11.49 11.32 11.46
C VAL A 161 12.30 10.40 10.55
N ALA A 162 11.61 9.41 9.95
CA ALA A 162 11.54 9.20 8.53
C ALA A 162 11.66 10.62 8.04
N ALA A 163 12.77 10.90 7.35
CA ALA A 163 12.91 12.13 6.59
C ALA A 163 11.49 12.49 6.18
N GLU A 164 10.94 13.52 6.81
CA GLU A 164 9.54 13.86 6.60
C GLU A 164 9.57 14.10 5.11
N GLU A 165 9.02 13.14 4.35
CA GLU A 165 9.01 13.26 2.92
C GLU A 165 8.15 14.50 2.79
N THR A 166 8.79 15.64 2.50
CA THR A 166 8.16 16.95 2.50
C THR A 166 7.19 17.10 1.33
N GLY A 167 6.66 15.97 0.84
CA GLY A 167 5.66 15.82 -0.19
C GLY A 167 4.36 15.25 0.41
N PRO A 168 3.31 15.21 -0.40
CA PRO A 168 2.02 14.68 0.02
C PRO A 168 2.12 13.22 0.49
N ALA A 169 1.22 12.82 1.40
CA ALA A 169 1.17 11.48 1.99
C ALA A 169 0.83 10.36 1.00
N TYR A 170 0.58 10.73 -0.26
CA TYR A 170 0.19 9.93 -1.41
C TYR A 170 0.56 10.70 -2.68
N ALA A 171 0.64 10.01 -3.81
CA ALA A 171 0.98 10.59 -5.10
C ALA A 171 -0.18 11.35 -5.74
N SER A 172 0.16 12.40 -6.49
CA SER A 172 -0.84 13.19 -7.23
C SER A 172 -1.46 12.40 -8.39
N ARG A 173 -2.57 12.90 -8.94
CA ARG A 173 -3.18 12.30 -10.14
C ARG A 173 -2.22 12.33 -11.34
N GLU A 174 -1.45 13.40 -11.49
CA GLU A 174 -0.43 13.51 -12.54
C GLU A 174 0.68 12.48 -12.37
N ASP A 175 1.18 12.28 -11.15
CA ASP A 175 2.15 11.22 -10.88
C ASP A 175 1.57 9.85 -11.24
N LYS A 176 0.33 9.58 -10.81
CA LYS A 176 -0.38 8.32 -11.12
C LYS A 176 -0.57 8.09 -12.62
N ARG A 177 -0.76 9.14 -13.42
CA ARG A 177 -0.90 9.07 -14.89
C ARG A 177 0.38 8.64 -15.59
N LEU A 178 1.55 8.91 -14.99
CA LEU A 178 2.85 8.49 -15.50
C LEU A 178 3.21 7.04 -15.10
N GLN A 179 2.36 6.38 -14.31
CA GLN A 179 2.60 5.06 -13.72
C GLN A 179 1.49 4.07 -14.09
N TRP A 180 1.67 2.80 -13.76
CA TRP A 180 0.64 1.77 -13.92
C TRP A 180 0.19 1.23 -12.56
N HIS A 181 -0.39 2.12 -11.76
CA HIS A 181 -0.50 1.98 -10.30
C HIS A 181 -1.64 1.08 -9.80
N ARG A 182 -2.49 0.57 -10.70
CA ARG A 182 -3.66 -0.28 -10.41
C ARG A 182 -4.01 -1.17 -11.60
N PHE A 183 -5.05 -1.99 -11.46
CA PHE A 183 -5.63 -2.75 -12.56
C PHE A 183 -5.91 -1.85 -13.78
N ARG A 184 -5.45 -2.25 -14.96
CA ARG A 184 -5.64 -1.51 -16.22
C ARG A 184 -5.14 -0.04 -16.18
N GLY A 185 -4.20 0.27 -15.28
CA GLY A 185 -3.47 1.53 -15.29
C GLY A 185 -4.29 2.75 -14.84
N PRO A 186 -3.85 3.97 -15.23
CA PRO A 186 -4.54 5.21 -14.88
C PRO A 186 -6.01 5.22 -15.29
N ASP A 187 -6.87 5.70 -14.39
CA ASP A 187 -8.32 5.76 -14.59
C ASP A 187 -8.98 4.39 -14.92
N GLY A 188 -8.26 3.27 -14.73
CA GLY A 188 -8.76 1.91 -14.95
C GLY A 188 -9.15 1.54 -16.39
N ALA A 189 -8.80 2.37 -17.37
CA ALA A 189 -9.32 2.28 -18.73
C ALA A 189 -8.52 1.36 -19.65
N GLY A 190 -7.34 0.88 -19.24
CA GLY A 190 -6.44 0.10 -20.10
C GLY A 190 -5.77 0.95 -21.17
N VAL A 191 -5.65 2.26 -20.93
CA VAL A 191 -5.07 3.22 -21.88
C VAL A 191 -3.73 3.73 -21.36
N SER A 192 -2.68 3.54 -22.15
CA SER A 192 -1.36 4.11 -21.89
C SER A 192 -1.21 5.47 -22.55
N ILE A 193 -0.62 6.41 -21.81
CA ILE A 193 -0.21 7.71 -22.36
C ILE A 193 1.06 7.59 -23.23
N PHE A 194 1.80 6.49 -23.10
CA PHE A 194 3.06 6.28 -23.80
C PHE A 194 2.79 5.77 -25.23
N THR A 195 3.50 6.38 -26.20
CA THR A 195 3.33 6.06 -27.63
C THR A 195 4.49 5.23 -28.19
N ASN A 196 5.58 5.09 -27.43
CA ASN A 196 6.81 4.38 -27.78
C ASN A 196 6.78 2.89 -27.36
N ILE A 197 5.60 2.31 -27.19
CA ILE A 197 5.44 0.92 -26.74
C ILE A 197 5.90 -0.05 -27.85
N PRO A 198 6.71 -1.08 -27.51
CA PRO A 198 7.21 -2.04 -28.48
C PRO A 198 6.07 -2.81 -29.16
N THR A 199 6.31 -3.21 -30.41
CA THR A 199 5.36 -3.97 -31.23
C THR A 199 5.92 -5.31 -31.72
N GLU A 200 7.19 -5.58 -31.45
CA GLU A 200 7.88 -6.79 -31.88
C GLU A 200 8.72 -7.40 -30.75
N TRP A 201 8.49 -8.68 -30.44
CA TRP A 201 9.29 -9.51 -29.55
C TRP A 201 9.05 -10.98 -29.84
N ASP A 202 9.89 -11.85 -29.27
CA ASP A 202 9.77 -13.30 -29.41
C ASP A 202 10.32 -13.99 -28.15
N GLY A 203 9.45 -14.71 -27.47
CA GLY A 203 9.71 -15.43 -26.21
C GLY A 203 10.71 -16.57 -26.32
N ALA A 204 10.76 -17.23 -27.46
CA ALA A 204 11.64 -18.38 -27.68
C ALA A 204 13.10 -17.94 -27.94
N THR A 205 13.28 -16.85 -28.67
CA THR A 205 14.59 -16.29 -29.04
C THR A 205 15.10 -15.26 -28.06
N GLY A 206 14.21 -14.66 -27.25
CA GLY A 206 14.52 -13.54 -26.36
C GLY A 206 14.57 -12.17 -27.04
N LYS A 207 14.25 -12.08 -28.34
CA LYS A 207 14.19 -10.79 -29.05
C LYS A 207 13.17 -9.88 -28.35
N GLY A 208 13.55 -8.64 -28.05
CA GLY A 208 12.66 -7.65 -27.43
C GLY A 208 12.32 -7.92 -25.96
N ILE A 209 12.90 -8.95 -25.33
CA ILE A 209 12.76 -9.23 -23.90
C ILE A 209 13.96 -8.63 -23.17
N LEU A 210 13.74 -7.58 -22.38
CA LEU A 210 14.78 -6.95 -21.56
C LEU A 210 15.19 -7.87 -20.40
N TRP A 211 14.20 -8.48 -19.76
CA TRP A 211 14.42 -9.48 -18.73
C TRP A 211 13.19 -10.38 -18.56
N LYS A 212 13.43 -11.55 -17.97
CA LYS A 212 12.44 -12.56 -17.57
C LYS A 212 12.77 -13.02 -16.15
N ALA A 213 11.79 -13.02 -15.25
CA ALA A 213 11.98 -13.35 -13.85
C ALA A 213 10.91 -14.33 -13.36
N ALA A 214 11.29 -15.35 -12.59
CA ALA A 214 10.34 -16.31 -12.04
C ALA A 214 9.40 -15.64 -11.02
N VAL A 215 8.12 -16.02 -11.06
CA VAL A 215 7.09 -15.66 -10.08
C VAL A 215 6.91 -16.83 -9.10
N PRO A 216 7.16 -16.66 -7.79
CA PRO A 216 7.24 -17.80 -6.87
C PRO A 216 5.95 -18.58 -6.66
N LEU A 217 4.79 -17.90 -6.64
CA LEU A 217 3.47 -18.52 -6.43
C LEU A 217 2.50 -18.11 -7.54
N PRO A 218 1.52 -18.97 -7.86
CA PRO A 218 0.53 -18.70 -8.90
C PRO A 218 -0.38 -17.52 -8.53
N GLY A 219 -1.03 -16.95 -9.55
CA GLY A 219 -2.01 -15.87 -9.40
C GLY A 219 -2.33 -15.25 -10.76
N ASN A 220 -3.53 -14.70 -10.88
CA ASN A 220 -4.07 -14.17 -12.14
C ASN A 220 -4.15 -12.62 -12.13
N ASN A 221 -3.51 -11.98 -11.14
CA ASN A 221 -3.44 -10.53 -11.02
C ASN A 221 -2.47 -9.88 -12.01
N SER A 222 -2.81 -8.67 -12.45
CA SER A 222 -1.97 -7.89 -13.36
C SER A 222 -0.81 -7.20 -12.62
N PRO A 223 0.35 -7.01 -13.27
CA PRO A 223 1.43 -6.22 -12.70
C PRO A 223 1.00 -4.77 -12.51
N ILE A 224 1.41 -4.19 -11.38
CA ILE A 224 1.37 -2.74 -11.17
C ILE A 224 2.80 -2.21 -11.09
N ILE A 225 3.01 -1.01 -11.63
CA ILE A 225 4.32 -0.40 -11.74
C ILE A 225 4.28 0.99 -11.12
N TRP A 226 5.30 1.26 -10.32
CA TRP A 226 5.56 2.58 -9.75
C TRP A 226 7.05 2.87 -9.75
N ASN A 227 7.48 3.84 -10.58
CA ASN A 227 8.88 4.18 -10.78
C ASN A 227 9.71 2.94 -11.17
N ASP A 228 10.70 2.60 -10.35
CA ASP A 228 11.65 1.50 -10.52
C ASP A 228 11.16 0.18 -9.89
N ARG A 229 9.86 0.07 -9.60
CA ARG A 229 9.27 -1.07 -8.87
C ARG A 229 8.12 -1.68 -9.68
N VAL A 230 8.13 -3.00 -9.80
CA VAL A 230 7.00 -3.80 -10.29
C VAL A 230 6.49 -4.66 -9.16
N PHE A 231 5.18 -4.62 -8.90
CA PHE A 231 4.56 -5.42 -7.85
C PHE A 231 3.62 -6.47 -8.42
N LEU A 232 3.67 -7.68 -7.84
CA LEU A 232 2.73 -8.79 -8.06
C LEU A 232 2.29 -9.40 -6.72
N SER A 233 1.18 -10.12 -6.70
CA SER A 233 0.84 -11.03 -5.60
C SER A 233 0.74 -12.47 -6.08
N GLY A 234 0.91 -13.43 -5.19
CA GLY A 234 0.73 -14.85 -5.49
C GLY A 234 0.26 -15.60 -4.25
N ALA A 235 -0.51 -16.66 -4.47
CA ALA A 235 -1.05 -17.44 -3.37
C ALA A 235 -1.38 -18.88 -3.76
N THR A 236 -1.39 -19.73 -2.74
CA THR A 236 -2.00 -21.08 -2.74
C THR A 236 -2.93 -21.17 -1.52
N GLU A 237 -3.58 -22.31 -1.35
CA GLU A 237 -4.38 -22.60 -0.15
C GLU A 237 -3.59 -22.38 1.18
N GLN A 238 -2.26 -22.56 1.16
CA GLN A 238 -1.43 -22.50 2.36
C GLN A 238 -0.63 -21.21 2.51
N LYS A 239 -0.51 -20.37 1.47
CA LYS A 239 0.38 -19.21 1.50
C LYS A 239 -0.16 -18.05 0.68
N GLN A 240 0.03 -16.83 1.16
CA GLN A 240 -0.29 -15.58 0.45
C GLN A 240 0.91 -14.64 0.53
N GLU A 241 1.35 -14.10 -0.62
CA GLU A 241 2.55 -13.28 -0.71
C GLU A 241 2.38 -12.09 -1.67
N VAL A 242 3.14 -11.04 -1.39
CA VAL A 242 3.37 -9.90 -2.28
C VAL A 242 4.83 -9.87 -2.68
N TYR A 243 5.09 -9.62 -3.96
CA TYR A 243 6.42 -9.55 -4.53
C TYR A 243 6.70 -8.15 -5.06
N CYS A 244 7.95 -7.73 -4.90
CA CYS A 244 8.46 -6.54 -5.55
C CYS A 244 9.69 -6.88 -6.38
N TYR A 245 9.65 -6.53 -7.65
CA TYR A 245 10.75 -6.65 -8.59
C TYR A 245 11.31 -5.28 -8.95
N ASP A 246 12.59 -5.26 -9.28
CA ASP A 246 13.26 -4.14 -9.92
C ASP A 246 12.75 -4.01 -11.36
N ALA A 247 12.25 -2.83 -11.74
CA ALA A 247 11.63 -2.62 -13.05
C ALA A 247 12.64 -2.65 -14.21
N ASP A 248 13.91 -2.37 -13.96
CA ASP A 248 14.98 -2.33 -14.96
C ASP A 248 15.69 -3.67 -15.11
N LEU A 249 15.91 -4.37 -13.99
CA LEU A 249 16.73 -5.58 -13.94
C LEU A 249 15.92 -6.87 -13.78
N GLY A 250 14.64 -6.79 -13.43
CA GLY A 250 13.79 -7.95 -13.16
C GLY A 250 14.16 -8.72 -11.90
N ARG A 251 15.03 -8.17 -11.05
CA ARG A 251 15.46 -8.85 -9.82
C ARG A 251 14.37 -8.74 -8.76
N LEU A 252 13.99 -9.87 -8.15
CA LEU A 252 13.16 -9.87 -6.95
C LEU A 252 13.89 -9.12 -5.82
N LEU A 253 13.32 -8.00 -5.39
CA LEU A 253 13.85 -7.13 -4.34
C LEU A 253 13.42 -7.58 -2.95
N TRP A 254 12.15 -7.97 -2.81
CA TRP A 254 11.61 -8.50 -1.57
C TRP A 254 10.34 -9.33 -1.80
N THR A 255 10.06 -10.19 -0.83
CA THR A 255 8.81 -10.95 -0.68
C THR A 255 8.19 -10.60 0.67
N GLY A 256 6.89 -10.28 0.67
CA GLY A 256 6.14 -9.94 1.87
C GLY A 256 5.03 -10.95 2.13
N ASP A 257 5.09 -11.64 3.27
CA ASP A 257 4.05 -12.59 3.66
C ASP A 257 2.76 -11.86 4.12
N VAL A 258 1.62 -12.38 3.65
CA VAL A 258 0.28 -12.00 4.13
C VAL A 258 -0.29 -13.18 4.92
N PRO A 259 -0.67 -12.97 6.19
CA PRO A 259 -1.27 -14.04 6.99
C PRO A 259 -2.58 -14.52 6.39
N ILE A 260 -2.81 -15.83 6.44
CA ILE A 260 -4.13 -16.42 6.19
C ILE A 260 -4.92 -16.37 7.50
N SER A 261 -6.12 -15.80 7.49
CA SER A 261 -6.95 -15.76 8.69
C SER A 261 -7.32 -17.18 9.17
N PRO A 262 -7.52 -17.39 10.49
CA PRO A 262 -7.98 -18.69 10.99
C PRO A 262 -9.30 -19.15 10.36
N ALA A 263 -10.20 -18.21 10.05
CA ALA A 263 -11.46 -18.49 9.37
C ALA A 263 -11.22 -19.03 7.95
N ALA A 264 -10.35 -18.37 7.18
CA ALA A 264 -9.97 -18.82 5.84
C ALA A 264 -9.29 -20.19 5.84
N ALA A 265 -8.35 -20.40 6.78
CA ALA A 265 -7.68 -21.68 6.94
C ALA A 265 -8.64 -22.83 7.29
N GLN A 266 -9.76 -22.53 7.97
CA GLN A 266 -10.78 -23.51 8.30
C GLN A 266 -11.78 -23.74 7.15
N ALA A 267 -12.11 -22.71 6.39
CA ALA A 267 -13.12 -22.77 5.33
C ALA A 267 -12.70 -23.64 4.14
N ARG A 268 -11.39 -23.85 3.92
CA ARG A 268 -10.83 -24.62 2.79
C ARG A 268 -11.40 -24.14 1.45
N ILE A 269 -11.13 -22.87 1.16
CA ILE A 269 -11.57 -22.19 -0.07
C ILE A 269 -10.93 -22.91 -1.26
N ASP A 270 -11.74 -23.34 -2.22
CA ASP A 270 -11.30 -23.98 -3.46
C ASP A 270 -11.82 -23.13 -4.64
N PRO A 271 -11.09 -22.07 -5.03
CA PRO A 271 -11.52 -21.18 -6.10
C PRO A 271 -11.43 -21.89 -7.45
N MET A 272 -12.17 -21.38 -8.44
CA MET A 272 -11.99 -21.83 -9.83
C MET A 272 -10.55 -21.63 -10.29
N GLU A 273 -10.09 -22.47 -11.23
CA GLU A 273 -8.74 -22.37 -11.80
C GLU A 273 -8.49 -20.99 -12.42
N ASP A 274 -9.50 -20.43 -13.07
CA ASP A 274 -9.43 -19.14 -13.77
C ASP A 274 -9.34 -17.93 -12.82
N THR A 275 -9.71 -18.06 -11.55
CA THR A 275 -9.53 -17.02 -10.54
C THR A 275 -8.33 -17.31 -9.64
N GLY A 276 -8.19 -18.56 -9.17
CA GLY A 276 -7.15 -18.98 -8.25
C GLY A 276 -7.19 -18.22 -6.92
N TYR A 277 -6.11 -18.30 -6.14
CA TYR A 277 -6.04 -17.73 -4.79
C TYR A 277 -5.63 -16.24 -4.76
N ALA A 278 -5.18 -15.69 -5.89
CA ALA A 278 -4.65 -14.33 -6.02
C ALA A 278 -5.09 -13.68 -7.35
N ALA A 279 -6.41 -13.60 -7.58
CA ALA A 279 -6.99 -12.98 -8.77
C ALA A 279 -6.88 -11.44 -8.75
N SER A 280 -7.18 -10.83 -7.60
CA SER A 280 -7.28 -9.38 -7.45
C SER A 280 -5.97 -8.66 -7.74
N THR A 281 -6.00 -7.71 -8.67
CA THR A 281 -4.87 -6.82 -8.92
C THR A 281 -4.69 -5.83 -7.77
N MET A 282 -3.44 -5.65 -7.38
CA MET A 282 -3.03 -4.74 -6.31
C MET A 282 -3.23 -3.28 -6.72
N ALA A 283 -3.06 -2.37 -5.76
CA ALA A 283 -3.00 -0.94 -6.04
C ALA A 283 -1.92 -0.26 -5.18
N THR A 284 -1.44 0.89 -5.62
CA THR A 284 -0.51 1.73 -4.84
C THR A 284 -0.94 3.20 -4.83
N ASP A 285 -0.78 3.84 -3.66
CA ASP A 285 -0.90 5.28 -3.49
C ASP A 285 0.41 6.03 -3.81
N GLY A 286 1.43 5.32 -4.33
CA GLY A 286 2.77 5.83 -4.61
C GLY A 286 3.73 5.86 -3.42
N LYS A 287 3.26 5.44 -2.23
CA LYS A 287 4.06 5.28 -1.01
C LYS A 287 3.96 3.87 -0.43
N ARG A 288 2.82 3.23 -0.64
CA ARG A 288 2.42 1.94 -0.08
C ARG A 288 1.78 1.11 -1.19
N VAL A 289 1.95 -0.21 -1.09
CA VAL A 289 1.28 -1.17 -1.97
C VAL A 289 0.30 -2.00 -1.16
N TYR A 290 -0.88 -2.21 -1.74
CA TYR A 290 -2.00 -2.92 -1.12
C TYR A 290 -2.32 -4.18 -1.90
N ALA A 291 -2.55 -5.28 -1.19
CA ALA A 291 -2.96 -6.55 -1.78
C ALA A 291 -4.10 -7.17 -1.00
N ILE A 292 -5.08 -7.73 -1.72
CA ILE A 292 -6.19 -8.52 -1.18
C ILE A 292 -6.22 -9.87 -1.90
N PHE A 293 -6.71 -10.90 -1.22
CA PHE A 293 -6.73 -12.28 -1.70
C PHE A 293 -8.14 -12.87 -1.62
N VAL A 294 -8.32 -14.05 -2.21
CA VAL A 294 -9.60 -14.79 -2.22
C VAL A 294 -10.20 -14.99 -0.81
N THR A 295 -9.34 -14.99 0.21
CA THR A 295 -9.68 -15.19 1.62
C THR A 295 -10.31 -13.97 2.30
N GLY A 296 -10.33 -12.81 1.64
CA GLY A 296 -10.69 -11.53 2.25
C GLY A 296 -9.56 -10.91 3.08
N ASP A 297 -8.38 -11.52 3.09
CA ASP A 297 -7.22 -10.98 3.79
C ASP A 297 -6.56 -9.89 2.96
N ILE A 298 -6.40 -8.71 3.56
CA ILE A 298 -5.83 -7.52 2.94
C ILE A 298 -4.65 -7.01 3.77
N ALA A 299 -3.59 -6.58 3.09
CA ALA A 299 -2.38 -6.06 3.72
C ALA A 299 -1.79 -4.87 2.96
N ALA A 300 -1.03 -4.04 3.67
CA ALA A 300 -0.23 -2.98 3.08
C ALA A 300 1.25 -3.13 3.40
N PHE A 301 2.09 -2.76 2.43
CA PHE A 301 3.54 -2.75 2.55
C PHE A 301 4.08 -1.40 2.11
N ASP A 302 5.18 -0.95 2.72
CA ASP A 302 6.00 0.09 2.10
C ASP A 302 6.86 -0.49 0.97
N PHE A 303 7.45 0.39 0.14
CA PHE A 303 8.24 -0.05 -1.03
C PHE A 303 9.55 -0.77 -0.67
N ASN A 304 9.91 -0.83 0.61
CA ASN A 304 11.05 -1.61 1.12
C ASN A 304 10.62 -3.00 1.62
N GLY A 305 9.34 -3.36 1.47
CA GLY A 305 8.81 -4.68 1.83
C GLY A 305 8.41 -4.82 3.30
N ARG A 306 8.40 -3.74 4.08
CA ARG A 306 7.89 -3.81 5.45
C ARG A 306 6.37 -3.76 5.44
N ARG A 307 5.73 -4.82 5.95
CA ARG A 307 4.28 -4.86 6.19
C ARG A 307 3.90 -3.78 7.21
N LEU A 308 3.08 -2.83 6.79
CA LEU A 308 2.58 -1.73 7.62
C LEU A 308 1.40 -2.18 8.47
N TRP A 309 0.47 -2.93 7.85
CA TRP A 309 -0.69 -3.49 8.52
C TRP A 309 -1.24 -4.69 7.77
N TYR A 310 -2.11 -5.43 8.47
CA TYR A 310 -2.89 -6.56 7.97
C TYR A 310 -4.29 -6.49 8.57
N LYS A 311 -5.30 -6.86 7.79
CA LYS A 311 -6.70 -6.98 8.20
C LYS A 311 -7.34 -8.14 7.44
N SER A 312 -8.19 -8.90 8.13
CA SER A 312 -9.12 -9.81 7.48
C SER A 312 -10.49 -9.14 7.38
N LEU A 313 -11.09 -9.14 6.18
CA LEU A 313 -12.46 -8.70 5.95
C LEU A 313 -13.48 -9.86 6.11
N GLY A 314 -12.98 -11.06 6.44
CA GLY A 314 -13.79 -12.28 6.50
C GLY A 314 -13.82 -12.97 5.15
N VAL A 315 -13.94 -14.30 5.15
CA VAL A 315 -14.01 -15.09 3.90
C VAL A 315 -15.28 -14.70 3.15
N PRO A 316 -15.18 -14.25 1.90
CA PRO A 316 -16.35 -13.82 1.15
C PRO A 316 -17.11 -15.01 0.57
N ASP A 317 -18.44 -14.89 0.52
CA ASP A 317 -19.30 -15.87 -0.16
C ASP A 317 -19.45 -15.50 -1.64
N ASN A 318 -18.51 -15.96 -2.47
CA ASN A 318 -18.50 -15.69 -3.91
C ASN A 318 -18.34 -17.00 -4.70
N ALA A 319 -19.23 -17.25 -5.66
CA ALA A 319 -19.28 -18.50 -6.42
C ALA A 319 -17.97 -18.87 -7.14
N TYR A 320 -17.18 -17.87 -7.57
CA TYR A 320 -15.93 -18.04 -8.30
C TYR A 320 -14.69 -17.67 -7.47
N GLY A 321 -14.86 -17.38 -6.18
CA GLY A 321 -13.85 -16.72 -5.35
C GLY A 321 -13.79 -15.20 -5.60
N TYR A 322 -13.19 -14.47 -4.66
CA TYR A 322 -13.07 -13.01 -4.75
C TYR A 322 -11.99 -12.58 -5.75
N ALA A 323 -12.35 -11.70 -6.70
CA ALA A 323 -11.46 -11.25 -7.78
C ALA A 323 -11.47 -9.74 -8.05
N SER A 324 -12.35 -8.97 -7.41
CA SER A 324 -12.37 -7.51 -7.54
C SER A 324 -11.01 -6.92 -7.14
N SER A 325 -10.44 -6.09 -8.02
CA SER A 325 -9.13 -5.46 -7.80
C SER A 325 -9.25 -4.20 -6.94
N LEU A 326 -8.12 -3.77 -6.38
CA LEU A 326 -8.08 -2.60 -5.51
C LEU A 326 -8.02 -1.28 -6.31
N GLU A 327 -8.49 -0.21 -5.66
CA GLU A 327 -8.35 1.17 -6.13
C GLU A 327 -7.79 2.03 -4.99
N THR A 328 -7.13 3.15 -5.32
CA THR A 328 -6.65 4.10 -4.33
C THR A 328 -7.15 5.50 -4.61
N HIS A 329 -7.66 6.15 -3.57
CA HIS A 329 -8.04 7.55 -3.61
C HIS A 329 -7.32 8.28 -2.48
N GLN A 330 -6.44 9.22 -2.83
CA GLN A 330 -5.59 9.92 -1.86
C GLN A 330 -4.82 8.93 -0.98
N ASP A 331 -4.95 9.03 0.34
CA ASP A 331 -4.33 8.17 1.35
C ASP A 331 -5.18 6.92 1.67
N ARG A 332 -6.12 6.52 0.81
CA ARG A 332 -7.07 5.44 1.09
C ARG A 332 -7.00 4.34 0.04
N VAL A 333 -7.24 3.12 0.49
CA VAL A 333 -7.50 1.97 -0.37
C VAL A 333 -9.00 1.67 -0.37
N ILE A 334 -9.57 1.56 -1.56
CA ILE A 334 -10.98 1.27 -1.80
C ILE A 334 -11.14 -0.21 -2.12
N VAL A 335 -12.11 -0.85 -1.48
CA VAL A 335 -12.44 -2.27 -1.67
C VAL A 335 -13.92 -2.40 -1.96
N GLN A 336 -14.28 -2.82 -3.17
CA GLN A 336 -15.62 -3.31 -3.48
C GLN A 336 -15.70 -4.76 -3.03
N TYR A 337 -16.50 -5.03 -2.00
CA TYR A 337 -16.60 -6.31 -1.32
C TYR A 337 -18.03 -6.83 -1.40
N ASP A 338 -18.44 -7.07 -2.65
CA ASP A 338 -19.78 -7.58 -2.99
C ASP A 338 -19.76 -9.11 -2.93
N GLN A 339 -20.72 -9.69 -2.21
CA GLN A 339 -20.77 -11.12 -1.88
C GLN A 339 -22.22 -11.60 -1.64
N GLY A 340 -22.42 -12.91 -1.60
CA GLY A 340 -23.72 -13.52 -1.36
C GLY A 340 -24.69 -13.33 -2.54
N HIS A 341 -25.99 -13.44 -2.27
CA HIS A 341 -27.05 -13.51 -3.27
C HIS A 341 -27.98 -12.28 -3.29
N GLY A 342 -27.62 -11.23 -2.55
CA GLY A 342 -28.32 -9.93 -2.53
C GLY A 342 -29.13 -9.66 -1.26
N ASP A 343 -29.80 -10.67 -0.69
CA ASP A 343 -30.77 -10.48 0.41
C ASP A 343 -30.16 -10.60 1.83
N GLU A 344 -28.84 -10.75 1.93
CA GLU A 344 -28.15 -11.20 3.15
C GLU A 344 -27.47 -10.06 3.93
N ASP A 345 -27.50 -8.83 3.41
CA ASP A 345 -26.83 -7.67 4.01
C ASP A 345 -25.32 -7.89 4.27
N VAL A 346 -24.63 -8.49 3.30
CA VAL A 346 -23.22 -8.86 3.41
C VAL A 346 -22.31 -8.04 2.50
N SER A 347 -22.84 -7.46 1.42
CA SER A 347 -22.06 -6.65 0.47
C SER A 347 -21.69 -5.28 1.05
N ARG A 348 -20.44 -4.88 0.84
CA ARG A 348 -19.85 -3.66 1.43
C ARG A 348 -18.91 -2.98 0.44
N LEU A 349 -18.91 -1.66 0.44
CA LEU A 349 -17.84 -0.85 -0.17
C LEU A 349 -17.08 -0.15 0.95
N TYR A 350 -15.78 -0.38 1.01
CA TYR A 350 -14.91 0.14 2.06
C TYR A 350 -13.95 1.18 1.50
N ALA A 351 -13.67 2.21 2.30
CA ALA A 351 -12.39 2.90 2.26
C ALA A 351 -11.61 2.64 3.54
N LEU A 352 -10.41 2.10 3.39
CA LEU A 352 -9.47 1.91 4.49
C LEU A 352 -8.39 2.98 4.43
N ASP A 353 -8.02 3.51 5.59
CA ASP A 353 -6.88 4.38 5.77
C ASP A 353 -5.61 3.62 5.34
N GLY A 354 -4.88 4.18 4.38
CA GLY A 354 -3.75 3.53 3.75
C GLY A 354 -2.57 3.30 4.70
N ALA A 355 -2.44 4.08 5.78
CA ALA A 355 -1.35 3.97 6.73
C ALA A 355 -1.60 2.94 7.84
N SER A 356 -2.86 2.72 8.23
CA SER A 356 -3.25 1.93 9.40
C SER A 356 -4.20 0.77 9.09
N GLY A 357 -4.83 0.76 7.92
CA GLY A 357 -5.87 -0.19 7.54
C GLY A 357 -7.19 0.02 8.27
N ARG A 358 -7.36 1.10 9.04
CA ARG A 358 -8.63 1.40 9.71
C ARG A 358 -9.71 1.77 8.68
N VAL A 359 -10.92 1.25 8.84
CA VAL A 359 -12.08 1.69 8.04
C VAL A 359 -12.33 3.18 8.29
N VAL A 360 -12.23 4.00 7.23
CA VAL A 360 -12.54 5.43 7.26
C VAL A 360 -14.03 5.62 7.04
N TRP A 361 -14.57 4.94 6.04
CA TRP A 361 -16.00 4.84 5.78
C TRP A 361 -16.32 3.45 5.23
N GLU A 362 -17.56 3.03 5.43
CA GLU A 362 -18.14 1.82 4.87
C GLU A 362 -19.55 2.13 4.37
N VAL A 363 -19.91 1.54 3.22
CA VAL A 363 -21.24 1.64 2.65
C VAL A 363 -21.80 0.24 2.55
N LYS A 364 -22.95 0.03 3.20
CA LYS A 364 -23.77 -1.18 3.00
C LYS A 364 -24.34 -1.16 1.58
N ARG A 365 -24.24 -2.28 0.88
CA ARG A 365 -24.78 -2.47 -0.47
C ARG A 365 -25.77 -3.62 -0.45
N ASP A 366 -26.94 -3.40 -1.03
CA ASP A 366 -28.03 -4.37 -1.11
C ASP A 366 -28.00 -5.00 -2.51
N VAL A 367 -26.92 -5.76 -2.76
CA VAL A 367 -26.54 -6.29 -4.08
C VAL A 367 -25.86 -7.65 -3.91
N PRO A 368 -25.99 -8.57 -4.88
CA PRO A 368 -25.31 -9.87 -4.85
C PRO A 368 -23.81 -9.71 -5.08
N ASN A 369 -23.10 -10.84 -5.09
CA ASN A 369 -21.71 -10.92 -5.49
C ASN A 369 -21.45 -10.32 -6.89
N SER A 370 -20.31 -9.66 -7.04
CA SER A 370 -19.81 -9.18 -8.33
C SER A 370 -18.28 -9.29 -8.35
N TRP A 371 -17.68 -9.24 -9.55
CA TRP A 371 -16.22 -9.36 -9.74
C TRP A 371 -15.60 -8.15 -10.42
N THR A 372 -16.40 -7.10 -10.60
CA THR A 372 -15.93 -5.83 -11.14
C THR A 372 -14.98 -5.14 -10.16
N SER A 373 -14.04 -4.38 -10.71
CA SER A 373 -13.12 -3.57 -9.92
C SER A 373 -13.57 -2.10 -9.88
N PRO A 374 -13.56 -1.44 -8.71
CA PRO A 374 -13.87 -0.02 -8.58
C PRO A 374 -12.88 0.85 -9.36
N VAL A 375 -13.34 1.99 -9.85
CA VAL A 375 -12.52 2.96 -10.59
C VAL A 375 -12.84 4.37 -10.14
N VAL A 376 -11.81 5.17 -9.81
CA VAL A 376 -11.99 6.60 -9.54
C VAL A 376 -11.67 7.42 -10.77
N VAL A 377 -12.62 8.22 -11.23
CA VAL A 377 -12.48 9.09 -12.41
C VAL A 377 -12.85 10.53 -12.08
N GLU A 378 -12.31 11.48 -12.85
CA GLU A 378 -12.69 12.89 -12.75
C GLU A 378 -13.71 13.25 -13.83
N ILE A 379 -14.87 13.73 -13.39
CA ILE A 379 -15.99 14.15 -14.22
C ILE A 379 -16.28 15.61 -13.87
N GLU A 380 -16.10 16.50 -14.84
CA GLU A 380 -16.36 17.95 -14.69
C GLU A 380 -15.71 18.58 -13.43
N GLY A 381 -14.48 18.16 -13.11
CA GLY A 381 -13.74 18.66 -11.94
C GLY A 381 -14.10 18.01 -10.61
N ARG A 382 -14.97 16.98 -10.61
CA ARG A 382 -15.34 16.21 -9.42
C ARG A 382 -14.92 14.76 -9.58
N LEU A 383 -14.36 14.19 -8.52
CA LEU A 383 -14.00 12.77 -8.51
C LEU A 383 -15.24 11.94 -8.19
N GLN A 384 -15.43 10.87 -8.94
CA GLN A 384 -16.49 9.88 -8.73
C GLN A 384 -15.87 8.49 -8.70
N LEU A 385 -16.29 7.68 -7.73
CA LEU A 385 -15.96 6.28 -7.60
C LEU A 385 -17.04 5.45 -8.29
N LEU A 386 -16.69 4.85 -9.43
CA LEU A 386 -17.58 4.01 -10.22
C LEU A 386 -17.52 2.56 -9.73
N THR A 387 -18.69 1.96 -9.55
CA THR A 387 -18.84 0.51 -9.27
C THR A 387 -19.97 -0.05 -10.12
N LEU A 388 -19.79 -1.25 -10.65
CA LEU A 388 -20.84 -2.01 -11.33
C LEU A 388 -21.27 -3.18 -10.43
N THR A 389 -22.51 -3.65 -10.57
CA THR A 389 -23.04 -4.85 -9.91
C THR A 389 -24.43 -5.12 -10.46
N ASP A 390 -25.05 -6.26 -10.17
CA ASP A 390 -26.45 -6.50 -10.49
C ASP A 390 -27.36 -5.72 -9.49
N PRO A 391 -28.34 -4.90 -9.94
CA PRO A 391 -28.60 -4.47 -11.32
C PRO A 391 -27.99 -3.09 -11.68
N TRP A 392 -27.10 -2.58 -10.83
CA TRP A 392 -26.69 -1.18 -10.82
C TRP A 392 -25.33 -0.89 -11.45
N ALA A 393 -25.30 0.13 -12.31
CA ALA A 393 -24.13 1.00 -12.44
C ALA A 393 -24.23 2.17 -11.45
N LEU A 394 -23.22 2.39 -10.60
CA LEU A 394 -23.24 3.40 -9.54
C LEU A 394 -22.03 4.35 -9.62
N ALA A 395 -22.24 5.56 -9.13
CA ALA A 395 -21.18 6.46 -8.71
C ALA A 395 -21.35 6.89 -7.25
N ASN A 396 -20.25 6.84 -6.50
CA ASN A 396 -20.15 7.34 -5.14
C ASN A 396 -19.10 8.45 -5.04
N ASP A 397 -19.19 9.31 -4.04
CA ASP A 397 -18.11 10.22 -3.68
C ASP A 397 -16.99 9.40 -3.00
N PRO A 398 -15.75 9.38 -3.52
CA PRO A 398 -14.66 8.61 -2.92
C PRO A 398 -14.23 9.14 -1.52
N ALA A 399 -14.60 10.36 -1.16
CA ALA A 399 -14.23 10.99 0.11
C ALA A 399 -15.10 10.52 1.29
N ASP A 400 -16.33 10.07 1.06
CA ASP A 400 -17.23 9.62 2.14
C ASP A 400 -18.11 8.41 1.79
N GLY A 401 -18.08 7.95 0.54
CA GLY A 401 -18.88 6.84 0.04
C GLY A 401 -20.31 7.21 -0.32
N ALA A 402 -20.72 8.48 -0.21
CA ALA A 402 -22.08 8.90 -0.50
C ALA A 402 -22.45 8.61 -1.96
N GLU A 403 -23.59 7.96 -2.20
CA GLU A 403 -24.09 7.73 -3.55
C GLU A 403 -24.40 9.08 -4.23
N ILE A 404 -23.86 9.25 -5.44
CA ILE A 404 -24.12 10.42 -6.30
C ILE A 404 -25.28 10.08 -7.24
N TRP A 405 -25.14 8.99 -8.00
CA TRP A 405 -26.16 8.49 -8.92
C TRP A 405 -26.08 6.98 -9.07
N ARG A 406 -27.16 6.39 -9.57
CA ARG A 406 -27.26 4.97 -9.95
C ARG A 406 -28.13 4.78 -11.20
N ALA A 407 -27.86 3.76 -11.99
CA ALA A 407 -28.66 3.35 -13.14
C ALA A 407 -28.92 1.84 -13.09
N ASP A 408 -30.19 1.45 -13.19
CA ASP A 408 -30.65 0.06 -13.31
C ASP A 408 -30.46 -0.39 -14.76
N CYS A 409 -29.37 -1.10 -15.04
CA CYS A 409 -28.98 -1.41 -16.41
C CYS A 409 -28.04 -2.61 -16.54
N LEU A 410 -27.89 -3.40 -15.48
CA LEU A 410 -27.04 -4.59 -15.47
C LEU A 410 -27.83 -5.77 -14.88
N GLY A 411 -27.31 -6.98 -15.07
CA GLY A 411 -27.87 -8.19 -14.50
C GLY A 411 -26.88 -9.35 -14.55
N GLY A 412 -27.08 -10.31 -13.65
CA GLY A 412 -26.28 -11.54 -13.59
C GLY A 412 -24.87 -11.34 -13.05
N ASP A 413 -23.94 -12.18 -13.50
CA ASP A 413 -22.57 -12.24 -12.99
C ASP A 413 -21.69 -11.13 -13.60
N VAL A 414 -21.80 -9.92 -13.06
CA VAL A 414 -21.04 -8.75 -13.56
C VAL A 414 -19.56 -8.84 -13.20
N ALA A 415 -18.71 -9.11 -14.20
CA ALA A 415 -17.25 -9.12 -14.07
C ALA A 415 -16.52 -7.93 -14.71
N PRO A 416 -16.90 -7.41 -15.90
CA PRO A 416 -16.20 -6.27 -16.49
C PRO A 416 -16.25 -5.01 -15.61
N SER A 417 -15.16 -4.24 -15.59
CA SER A 417 -15.11 -2.92 -14.96
C SER A 417 -15.63 -1.82 -15.87
N ALA A 418 -16.25 -0.81 -15.25
CA ALA A 418 -16.61 0.43 -15.94
C ALA A 418 -15.36 1.15 -16.45
N ILE A 419 -15.50 1.83 -17.59
CA ILE A 419 -14.52 2.82 -18.05
C ILE A 419 -15.19 4.16 -18.28
N TYR A 420 -14.42 5.25 -18.14
CA TYR A 420 -14.85 6.59 -18.51
C TYR A 420 -14.13 7.06 -19.76
N ALA A 421 -14.88 7.30 -20.84
CA ALA A 421 -14.35 7.70 -22.13
C ALA A 421 -15.31 8.65 -22.85
N GLY A 422 -14.78 9.70 -23.48
CA GLY A 422 -15.58 10.63 -24.29
C GLY A 422 -16.72 11.32 -23.52
N GLY A 423 -16.61 11.46 -22.19
CA GLY A 423 -17.67 12.03 -21.36
C GLY A 423 -18.75 11.03 -20.92
N LEU A 424 -18.60 9.74 -21.24
CA LEU A 424 -19.54 8.68 -20.94
C LEU A 424 -18.90 7.63 -20.02
N VAL A 425 -19.69 7.08 -19.11
CA VAL A 425 -19.37 5.85 -18.40
C VAL A 425 -19.90 4.69 -19.23
N LEU A 426 -19.03 3.75 -19.59
CA LEU A 426 -19.42 2.52 -20.29
C LEU A 426 -19.52 1.39 -19.27
N ALA A 427 -20.69 0.75 -19.22
CA ALA A 427 -20.97 -0.42 -18.40
C ALA A 427 -21.37 -1.59 -19.29
N ILE A 428 -20.95 -2.80 -18.94
CA ILE A 428 -21.21 -4.02 -19.71
C ILE A 428 -22.09 -4.93 -18.87
N GLU A 429 -23.25 -5.30 -19.42
CA GLU A 429 -23.97 -6.49 -18.98
C GLU A 429 -23.44 -7.68 -19.80
N PRO A 430 -22.79 -8.66 -19.14
CA PRO A 430 -22.24 -9.84 -19.81
C PRO A 430 -23.22 -10.50 -20.76
N TYR A 431 -22.75 -10.86 -21.96
CA TYR A 431 -23.49 -11.55 -23.03
C TYR A 431 -24.66 -10.78 -23.65
N SER A 432 -25.00 -9.60 -23.13
CA SER A 432 -26.25 -8.94 -23.43
C SER A 432 -26.03 -7.62 -24.16
N HIS A 433 -25.46 -6.62 -23.47
CA HIS A 433 -25.38 -5.27 -24.02
C HIS A 433 -24.31 -4.41 -23.34
N MET A 434 -23.94 -3.32 -24.02
CA MET A 434 -23.15 -2.21 -23.47
C MET A 434 -24.04 -0.98 -23.29
N VAL A 435 -23.99 -0.36 -22.11
CA VAL A 435 -24.71 0.88 -21.79
C VAL A 435 -23.72 2.02 -21.68
N ALA A 436 -24.03 3.15 -22.32
CA ALA A 436 -23.33 4.40 -22.08
C ALA A 436 -24.18 5.37 -21.25
N ILE A 437 -23.58 5.85 -20.16
CA ILE A 437 -24.26 6.67 -19.15
C ILE A 437 -23.57 8.03 -19.10
N LYS A 438 -24.36 9.11 -19.09
CA LYS A 438 -23.88 10.47 -18.81
C LYS A 438 -23.74 10.66 -17.30
N PRO A 439 -22.51 10.79 -16.75
CA PRO A 439 -22.31 10.69 -15.31
C PRO A 439 -22.45 12.04 -14.58
N THR A 440 -23.40 12.87 -15.04
CA THR A 440 -23.65 14.24 -14.54
C THR A 440 -24.96 14.34 -13.75
N GLY A 441 -25.69 13.23 -13.59
CA GLY A 441 -26.98 13.19 -12.90
C GLY A 441 -26.85 13.03 -11.38
N GLN A 442 -28.00 12.95 -10.71
CA GLN A 442 -28.09 12.70 -9.27
C GLN A 442 -29.25 11.76 -8.96
N GLY A 443 -29.06 10.84 -8.02
CA GLY A 443 -30.03 9.81 -7.63
C GLY A 443 -30.22 8.74 -8.72
N ASP A 444 -31.45 8.25 -8.87
CA ASP A 444 -31.76 7.27 -9.91
C ASP A 444 -31.82 7.93 -11.29
N VAL A 445 -30.83 7.65 -12.12
CA VAL A 445 -30.64 8.27 -13.44
C VAL A 445 -31.02 7.34 -14.59
N THR A 446 -31.56 6.16 -14.30
CA THR A 446 -31.90 5.11 -15.28
C THR A 446 -32.64 5.65 -16.50
N LYS A 447 -33.66 6.49 -16.27
CA LYS A 447 -34.53 7.00 -17.36
C LYS A 447 -34.04 8.32 -17.99
N THR A 448 -32.98 8.92 -17.44
CA THR A 448 -32.62 10.31 -17.75
C THR A 448 -31.21 10.46 -18.30
N HIS A 449 -30.28 9.58 -17.96
CA HIS A 449 -28.86 9.72 -18.30
C HIS A 449 -28.28 8.55 -19.10
N ILE A 450 -29.06 7.51 -19.42
CA ILE A 450 -28.64 6.55 -20.47
C ILE A 450 -28.57 7.32 -21.79
N ALA A 451 -27.37 7.43 -22.35
CA ALA A 451 -27.12 8.10 -23.62
C ALA A 451 -27.54 7.20 -24.78
N TRP A 452 -27.15 5.93 -24.72
CA TRP A 452 -27.47 4.89 -25.67
C TRP A 452 -27.17 3.52 -25.05
N THR A 453 -27.76 2.48 -25.64
CA THR A 453 -27.51 1.08 -25.33
C THR A 453 -27.22 0.36 -26.64
N MET A 454 -26.20 -0.50 -26.64
CA MET A 454 -25.83 -1.37 -27.75
C MET A 454 -26.19 -2.81 -27.37
N ASP A 455 -27.26 -3.34 -27.96
CA ASP A 455 -27.85 -4.66 -27.64
C ASP A 455 -27.36 -5.78 -28.56
N GLU A 456 -26.08 -5.76 -28.95
CA GLU A 456 -25.47 -6.77 -29.83
C GLU A 456 -24.38 -7.59 -29.10
N GLY A 457 -24.50 -7.74 -27.78
CA GLY A 457 -23.58 -8.52 -26.96
C GLY A 457 -22.74 -7.68 -26.01
N GLY A 458 -21.96 -8.36 -25.18
CA GLY A 458 -21.13 -7.76 -24.15
C GLY A 458 -20.12 -8.77 -23.63
N PRO A 459 -18.84 -8.40 -23.44
CA PRO A 459 -17.84 -9.27 -22.86
C PRO A 459 -18.28 -9.87 -21.52
N ASP A 460 -17.96 -11.13 -21.34
CA ASP A 460 -18.22 -11.90 -20.12
C ASP A 460 -17.24 -11.55 -18.99
N VAL A 461 -15.95 -11.35 -19.30
CA VAL A 461 -14.92 -11.03 -18.30
C VAL A 461 -14.13 -9.77 -18.66
N CYS A 462 -13.84 -9.58 -19.95
CA CYS A 462 -12.95 -8.50 -20.38
C CYS A 462 -13.58 -7.11 -20.27
N CYS A 463 -12.80 -6.15 -19.80
CA CYS A 463 -13.21 -4.74 -19.76
C CYS A 463 -13.07 -4.10 -21.15
N PRO A 464 -13.96 -3.17 -21.55
CA PRO A 464 -13.78 -2.41 -22.78
C PRO A 464 -12.57 -1.47 -22.70
N VAL A 465 -12.13 -0.97 -23.86
CA VAL A 465 -11.15 0.13 -23.99
C VAL A 465 -11.63 1.11 -25.05
N SER A 466 -11.23 2.38 -24.96
CA SER A 466 -11.61 3.40 -25.93
C SER A 466 -10.47 4.35 -26.25
N ASP A 467 -10.41 4.78 -27.51
CA ASP A 467 -9.52 5.85 -28.00
C ASP A 467 -10.20 7.25 -27.97
N GLY A 468 -11.43 7.33 -27.45
CA GLY A 468 -12.26 8.52 -27.40
C GLY A 468 -13.13 8.75 -28.65
N GLN A 469 -12.96 7.96 -29.71
CA GLN A 469 -13.83 7.95 -30.89
C GLN A 469 -14.62 6.65 -31.00
N TYR A 470 -13.97 5.53 -30.68
CA TYR A 470 -14.52 4.18 -30.72
C TYR A 470 -14.34 3.49 -29.36
N ALA A 471 -15.25 2.59 -29.04
CA ALA A 471 -15.14 1.63 -27.95
C ALA A 471 -14.86 0.25 -28.54
N TYR A 472 -13.93 -0.46 -27.93
CA TYR A 472 -13.49 -1.79 -28.35
C TYR A 472 -13.84 -2.80 -27.27
N LEU A 473 -14.65 -3.79 -27.62
CA LEU A 473 -15.17 -4.82 -26.73
C LEU A 473 -14.60 -6.16 -27.18
N LEU A 474 -13.89 -6.84 -26.29
CA LEU A 474 -13.29 -8.15 -26.57
C LEU A 474 -14.04 -9.20 -25.77
N GLU A 475 -14.69 -10.15 -26.42
CA GLU A 475 -15.28 -11.30 -25.75
C GLU A 475 -14.23 -12.38 -25.47
N SER A 476 -14.41 -13.20 -24.43
CA SER A 476 -13.41 -14.20 -24.04
C SER A 476 -13.14 -15.26 -25.11
N HIS A 477 -14.05 -15.44 -26.08
CA HIS A 477 -13.88 -16.35 -27.21
C HIS A 477 -13.24 -15.70 -28.45
N GLY A 478 -12.76 -14.46 -28.33
CA GLY A 478 -11.92 -13.79 -29.34
C GLY A 478 -12.63 -12.90 -30.34
N LEU A 479 -13.95 -12.70 -30.20
CA LEU A 479 -14.67 -11.70 -30.99
C LEU A 479 -14.34 -10.28 -30.48
N ILE A 480 -13.71 -9.47 -31.32
CA ILE A 480 -13.53 -8.03 -31.08
C ILE A 480 -14.61 -7.25 -31.83
N MET A 481 -15.32 -6.41 -31.10
CA MET A 481 -16.32 -5.48 -31.64
C MET A 481 -15.80 -4.04 -31.49
N CYS A 482 -15.94 -3.25 -32.55
CA CYS A 482 -15.69 -1.82 -32.53
C CYS A 482 -17.02 -1.08 -32.68
N CYS A 483 -17.33 -0.21 -31.72
CA CYS A 483 -18.53 0.61 -31.73
C CYS A 483 -18.15 2.09 -31.70
N ARG A 484 -18.89 2.94 -32.41
CA ARG A 484 -18.72 4.38 -32.36
C ARG A 484 -19.15 4.89 -30.98
N LEU A 485 -18.26 5.58 -30.27
CA LEU A 485 -18.50 6.00 -28.88
C LEU A 485 -19.66 7.02 -28.77
N ALA A 486 -19.91 7.78 -29.84
CA ALA A 486 -20.91 8.84 -29.83
C ALA A 486 -22.35 8.31 -29.69
N ASP A 487 -22.65 7.14 -30.26
CA ASP A 487 -24.01 6.59 -30.37
C ASP A 487 -24.12 5.07 -30.24
N GLY A 488 -23.00 4.36 -30.02
CA GLY A 488 -22.98 2.92 -29.81
C GLY A 488 -23.11 2.09 -31.09
N GLU A 489 -23.17 2.70 -32.28
CA GLU A 489 -23.32 1.94 -33.52
C GLU A 489 -22.10 1.06 -33.77
N LYS A 490 -22.33 -0.23 -34.01
CA LYS A 490 -21.30 -1.19 -34.40
C LYS A 490 -20.70 -0.80 -35.75
N VAL A 491 -19.39 -0.63 -35.78
CA VAL A 491 -18.60 -0.28 -36.97
C VAL A 491 -18.07 -1.53 -37.64
N TYR A 492 -17.46 -2.43 -36.86
CA TYR A 492 -17.02 -3.73 -37.33
C TYR A 492 -16.99 -4.77 -36.19
N GLU A 493 -16.92 -6.03 -36.59
CA GLU A 493 -16.57 -7.16 -35.73
C GLU A 493 -15.48 -8.00 -36.41
N HIS A 494 -14.60 -8.62 -35.62
CA HIS A 494 -13.54 -9.49 -36.12
C HIS A 494 -13.25 -10.62 -35.13
N ASP A 495 -13.02 -11.82 -35.63
CA ASP A 495 -12.68 -12.99 -34.81
C ASP A 495 -11.15 -13.20 -34.80
N LEU A 496 -10.53 -12.98 -33.63
CA LEU A 496 -9.10 -13.15 -33.41
C LEU A 496 -8.65 -14.62 -33.39
N ARG A 497 -9.62 -15.56 -33.27
CA ARG A 497 -9.43 -17.02 -33.19
C ARG A 497 -8.51 -17.45 -32.06
N ASP A 498 -8.72 -16.86 -30.89
CA ASP A 498 -7.96 -17.08 -29.66
C ASP A 498 -8.88 -16.86 -28.45
N ASN A 499 -8.47 -17.30 -27.26
CA ASN A 499 -9.23 -17.12 -26.02
C ASN A 499 -8.57 -16.08 -25.13
N PHE A 500 -9.40 -15.29 -24.43
CA PHE A 500 -8.95 -14.13 -23.67
C PHE A 500 -9.58 -14.10 -22.29
N THR A 501 -8.74 -13.87 -21.29
CA THR A 501 -9.15 -13.40 -19.95
C THR A 501 -8.52 -12.04 -19.63
N ALA A 502 -7.41 -11.71 -20.30
CA ALA A 502 -6.80 -10.40 -20.28
C ALA A 502 -7.62 -9.41 -21.12
N SER A 503 -7.94 -8.27 -20.52
CA SER A 503 -8.71 -7.23 -21.18
C SER A 503 -7.85 -6.45 -22.19
N PRO A 504 -8.43 -5.97 -23.31
CA PRO A 504 -7.70 -5.23 -24.34
C PRO A 504 -7.07 -3.95 -23.77
N SER A 505 -5.91 -3.57 -24.30
CA SER A 505 -5.22 -2.34 -23.92
C SER A 505 -4.93 -1.46 -25.14
N LEU A 506 -4.88 -0.14 -24.93
CA LEU A 506 -4.61 0.85 -25.97
C LEU A 506 -3.32 1.60 -25.65
N ALA A 507 -2.37 1.62 -26.57
CA ALA A 507 -1.16 2.41 -26.45
C ALA A 507 -0.65 2.87 -27.82
N GLY A 508 -0.31 4.16 -27.94
CA GLY A 508 0.23 4.71 -29.20
C GLY A 508 -0.64 4.48 -30.44
N GLY A 509 -1.97 4.53 -30.30
CA GLY A 509 -2.93 4.28 -31.40
C GLY A 509 -3.04 2.82 -31.82
N ARG A 510 -2.59 1.89 -30.98
CA ARG A 510 -2.64 0.44 -31.24
C ARG A 510 -3.37 -0.29 -30.12
N LEU A 511 -4.13 -1.29 -30.50
CA LEU A 511 -4.80 -2.23 -29.61
C LEU A 511 -3.88 -3.43 -29.37
N TYR A 512 -3.81 -3.86 -28.12
CA TYR A 512 -3.02 -4.99 -27.64
C TYR A 512 -3.96 -6.03 -27.01
N PHE A 513 -3.99 -7.23 -27.60
CA PHE A 513 -4.83 -8.35 -27.18
C PHE A 513 -3.93 -9.52 -26.75
N LEU A 514 -3.87 -9.80 -25.44
CA LEU A 514 -3.05 -10.89 -24.90
C LEU A 514 -3.90 -12.14 -24.72
N GLY A 515 -3.73 -13.12 -25.61
CA GLY A 515 -4.42 -14.40 -25.54
C GLY A 515 -3.90 -15.31 -24.42
N MET A 516 -4.72 -16.27 -24.01
CA MET A 516 -4.43 -17.19 -22.90
C MET A 516 -3.21 -18.07 -23.16
N ASP A 517 -2.88 -18.34 -24.42
CA ASP A 517 -1.68 -19.09 -24.82
C ASP A 517 -0.40 -18.23 -24.82
N GLY A 518 -0.47 -16.97 -24.38
CA GLY A 518 0.67 -16.07 -24.30
C GLY A 518 1.04 -15.43 -25.64
N VAL A 519 0.09 -15.34 -26.55
CA VAL A 519 0.24 -14.67 -27.84
C VAL A 519 -0.38 -13.28 -27.75
N MET A 520 0.42 -12.24 -27.96
CA MET A 520 -0.08 -10.88 -28.10
C MET A 520 -0.39 -10.57 -29.56
N THR A 521 -1.66 -10.36 -29.89
CA THR A 521 -2.07 -9.79 -31.17
C THR A 521 -2.13 -8.26 -31.06
N ILE A 522 -1.52 -7.55 -32.02
CA ILE A 522 -1.50 -6.09 -32.07
C ILE A 522 -2.23 -5.63 -33.33
N ALA A 523 -3.12 -4.65 -33.20
CA ALA A 523 -3.85 -4.06 -34.31
C ALA A 523 -3.86 -2.52 -34.24
N GLU A 524 -4.10 -1.84 -35.37
CA GLU A 524 -4.38 -0.40 -35.35
C GLU A 524 -5.73 -0.13 -34.69
N ALA A 525 -5.81 0.92 -33.86
CA ALA A 525 -7.09 1.47 -33.46
C ALA A 525 -7.67 2.29 -34.61
N GLY A 526 -8.93 2.04 -34.94
CA GLY A 526 -9.67 2.79 -35.96
C GLY A 526 -11.01 2.17 -36.31
N PRO A 527 -11.61 2.61 -37.44
CA PRO A 527 -12.90 2.11 -37.94
C PRO A 527 -12.79 0.81 -38.73
N GLU A 528 -11.60 0.23 -38.89
CA GLU A 528 -11.38 -1.03 -39.59
C GLU A 528 -10.39 -1.88 -38.80
N TYR A 529 -10.60 -3.19 -38.73
CA TYR A 529 -9.62 -4.09 -38.14
C TYR A 529 -8.40 -4.23 -39.06
N LYS A 530 -7.23 -3.84 -38.54
CA LYS A 530 -5.95 -4.02 -39.24
C LYS A 530 -4.89 -4.55 -38.28
N GLU A 531 -4.64 -5.85 -38.38
CA GLU A 531 -3.57 -6.52 -37.63
C GLU A 531 -2.20 -5.99 -38.06
N LEU A 532 -1.37 -5.68 -37.07
CA LEU A 532 0.01 -5.22 -37.22
C LEU A 532 1.02 -6.35 -36.99
N GLY A 533 0.68 -7.32 -36.14
CA GLY A 533 1.52 -8.48 -35.89
C GLY A 533 1.11 -9.26 -34.65
N LYS A 534 1.75 -10.43 -34.49
CA LYS A 534 1.60 -11.31 -33.34
C LYS A 534 2.96 -11.58 -32.71
N ASN A 535 2.99 -11.65 -31.38
CA ASN A 535 4.22 -11.87 -30.63
C ASN A 535 3.99 -12.92 -29.52
N GLU A 536 4.83 -13.94 -29.47
CA GLU A 536 4.69 -15.04 -28.51
C GLU A 536 5.56 -14.79 -27.26
N LEU A 537 5.04 -15.10 -26.08
CA LEU A 537 5.80 -15.10 -24.82
C LEU A 537 6.46 -16.44 -24.51
N GLY A 538 5.91 -17.54 -25.04
CA GLY A 538 6.39 -18.90 -24.77
C GLY A 538 5.82 -19.52 -23.48
N GLU A 539 4.82 -18.90 -22.85
CA GLU A 539 4.03 -19.48 -21.77
C GLU A 539 2.63 -18.86 -21.70
N LYS A 540 1.68 -19.56 -21.08
CA LYS A 540 0.31 -19.08 -20.90
C LYS A 540 0.23 -17.84 -20.03
N CYS A 541 -0.76 -17.00 -20.28
CA CYS A 541 -0.97 -15.71 -19.60
C CYS A 541 -2.45 -15.46 -19.35
N HIS A 542 -2.85 -15.11 -18.13
CA HIS A 542 -4.24 -14.72 -17.83
C HIS A 542 -4.38 -13.24 -17.46
N ALA A 543 -3.28 -12.60 -17.07
CA ALA A 543 -3.26 -11.25 -16.54
C ALA A 543 -3.20 -10.20 -17.67
N SER A 544 -3.83 -9.05 -17.45
CA SER A 544 -3.70 -7.91 -18.37
C SER A 544 -2.28 -7.32 -18.32
N PRO A 545 -1.71 -6.88 -19.47
CA PRO A 545 -0.40 -6.25 -19.50
C PRO A 545 -0.39 -4.88 -18.84
N ALA A 546 0.79 -4.42 -18.43
CA ALA A 546 1.01 -3.08 -17.92
C ALA A 546 2.04 -2.31 -18.76
N PHE A 547 1.83 -1.02 -18.95
CA PHE A 547 2.60 -0.21 -19.89
C PHE A 547 3.24 0.98 -19.18
N VAL A 548 4.56 1.11 -19.26
CA VAL A 548 5.31 2.26 -18.73
C VAL A 548 6.46 2.56 -19.69
N ASP A 549 6.62 3.82 -20.08
CA ASP A 549 7.66 4.39 -20.97
C ASP A 549 8.51 3.37 -21.76
N GLY A 550 8.05 3.05 -22.97
CA GLY A 550 8.77 2.15 -23.88
C GLY A 550 8.82 0.68 -23.46
N ARG A 551 8.08 0.27 -22.41
CA ARG A 551 8.07 -1.09 -21.89
C ARG A 551 6.66 -1.64 -21.70
N ILE A 552 6.56 -2.96 -21.82
CA ILE A 552 5.38 -3.75 -21.45
C ILE A 552 5.80 -4.75 -20.37
N TYR A 553 5.08 -4.78 -19.27
CA TYR A 553 5.23 -5.78 -18.23
C TYR A 553 4.11 -6.80 -18.36
N ILE A 554 4.47 -8.08 -18.52
CA ILE A 554 3.51 -9.16 -18.73
C ILE A 554 3.76 -10.27 -17.72
N ARG A 555 2.70 -10.65 -17.00
CA ARG A 555 2.71 -11.81 -16.11
C ARG A 555 2.20 -13.04 -16.87
N GLY A 556 3.08 -14.01 -17.05
CA GLY A 556 2.73 -15.40 -17.38
C GLY A 556 2.43 -16.22 -16.12
N LEU A 557 2.11 -17.49 -16.30
CA LEU A 557 1.83 -18.40 -15.18
C LEU A 557 3.05 -18.67 -14.29
N GLU A 558 4.25 -18.68 -14.86
CA GLU A 558 5.51 -18.98 -14.18
C GLU A 558 6.46 -17.77 -14.09
N ASN A 559 6.39 -16.83 -15.04
CA ASN A 559 7.34 -15.72 -15.12
C ASN A 559 6.70 -14.35 -15.35
N LEU A 560 7.40 -13.32 -14.89
CA LEU A 560 7.19 -11.92 -15.22
C LEU A 560 8.19 -11.50 -16.29
N TYR A 561 7.69 -10.85 -17.33
CA TYR A 561 8.46 -10.37 -18.47
C TYR A 561 8.47 -8.85 -18.49
N CYS A 562 9.61 -8.27 -18.87
CA CYS A 562 9.68 -6.90 -19.34
C CYS A 562 10.07 -6.90 -20.82
N ILE A 563 9.12 -6.51 -21.66
CA ILE A 563 9.30 -6.29 -23.09
C ILE A 563 9.74 -4.85 -23.29
N GLY A 564 10.71 -4.61 -24.17
CA GLY A 564 11.19 -3.27 -24.47
C GLY A 564 12.11 -3.26 -25.69
N GLY A 565 12.29 -2.07 -26.27
CA GLY A 565 13.36 -1.88 -27.25
C GLY A 565 14.72 -2.08 -26.58
N ALA A 566 15.68 -2.70 -27.28
CA ALA A 566 17.06 -2.75 -26.78
C ALA A 566 17.48 -1.34 -26.37
N VAL A 567 17.87 -1.16 -25.11
CA VAL A 567 18.50 0.09 -24.67
C VAL A 567 19.65 0.29 -25.65
N ALA A 568 19.64 1.39 -26.40
CA ALA A 568 20.80 1.84 -27.15
C ALA A 568 21.86 2.12 -26.08
N GLY A 569 22.62 1.08 -25.74
CA GLY A 569 23.61 1.15 -24.68
C GLY A 569 24.61 2.24 -25.03
N ASP A 570 25.11 2.88 -23.99
CA ASP A 570 26.46 3.44 -23.95
C ASP A 570 27.43 2.46 -24.62
N ARG A 571 27.58 2.61 -25.93
CA ARG A 571 28.81 2.40 -26.66
C ARG A 571 29.35 3.79 -26.92
N ALA A 572 30.00 4.34 -25.91
CA ALA A 572 31.06 5.30 -26.12
C ALA A 572 32.36 4.62 -25.73
N ASP A 573 33.26 4.62 -26.70
CA ASP A 573 34.63 4.09 -26.73
C ASP A 573 35.49 4.34 -25.49
#